data_AF-A0A5E4HLA1-F1
#
_entry.id   AF-A0A5E4HLA1-F1
#
_cell.length_a   1.000
_cell.length_b   1.000
_cell.length_c   1.000
_cell.angle_alpha   90.00
_cell.angle_beta   90.00
_cell.angle_gamma   90.00
#
_symmetry.space_group_name_H-M   'P 1'
#
loop_
_entity.id
_entity.type
_entity.pdbx_description
1 polymer ?
#
loop_
_entity_poly.entity_id
_entity_poly.type
_entity_poly.pdbx_seq_one_letter_code
_entity_poly.pdbx_strand_id
1 'polypeptide(L)'
;MTRQQRLYRRYNRLYFRGKLPNIPVLFRKGLVEKYNAIGITQYEGKVPKRILIENTLRTWRGGFRMTLLHEMVHVSLPYKVDHGPRFEKGMLRLAKMRAFKGLW
;
A
#
# COMPACT_ATOMS: atom_id res chain seq x y z
N MET A 1 7.84 1.59 17.28
CA MET A 1 7.45 1.46 15.85
C MET A 1 6.37 0.37 15.71
N THR A 2 5.29 0.61 14.96
CA THR A 2 4.17 -0.34 14.81
C THR A 2 4.49 -1.52 13.87
N ARG A 3 3.70 -2.60 13.93
CA ARG A 3 3.86 -3.78 13.07
C ARG A 3 3.71 -3.44 11.59
N GLN A 4 2.72 -2.62 11.24
CA GLN A 4 2.48 -2.18 9.87
C GLN A 4 3.62 -1.31 9.33
N GLN A 5 4.20 -0.44 10.16
CA GLN A 5 5.35 0.37 9.76
C GLN A 5 6.60 -0.48 9.50
N ARG A 6 6.85 -1.51 10.34
CA ARG A 6 7.94 -2.48 10.10
C ARG A 6 7.76 -3.19 8.77
N LEU A 7 6.54 -3.60 8.46
CA LEU A 7 6.24 -4.31 7.22
C LEU A 7 6.41 -3.40 5.99
N TYR A 8 5.91 -2.16 6.05
CA TYR A 8 6.12 -1.16 5.01
C TYR A 8 7.60 -0.99 4.67
N ARG A 9 8.45 -0.78 5.69
CA ARG A 9 9.90 -0.65 5.50
C ARG A 9 10.53 -1.90 4.90
N ARG A 10 10.09 -3.09 5.33
CA ARG A 10 10.55 -4.37 4.77
C ARG A 10 10.18 -4.49 3.29
N TYR A 11 8.93 -4.23 2.93
CA TYR A 11 8.45 -4.28 1.55
C TYR A 11 9.12 -3.22 0.67
N ASN A 12 9.38 -2.02 1.21
CA ASN A 12 10.08 -0.97 0.48
C ASN A 12 11.47 -1.48 0.06
N ARG A 13 12.22 -2.09 0.99
CA ARG A 13 13.52 -2.69 0.66
C ARG A 13 13.41 -3.82 -0.36
N LEU A 14 12.50 -4.77 -0.15
CA LEU A 14 12.38 -5.97 -0.99
C LEU A 14 11.87 -5.70 -2.41
N TYR A 15 10.86 -4.85 -2.55
CA TYR A 15 10.09 -4.73 -3.80
C TYR A 15 10.19 -3.36 -4.48
N PHE A 16 10.70 -2.36 -3.76
CA PHE A 16 10.82 -0.98 -4.25
C PHE A 16 12.25 -0.45 -4.12
N ARG A 17 13.23 -1.32 -3.84
CA ARG A 17 14.66 -1.00 -3.74
C ARG A 17 14.96 0.12 -2.71
N GLY A 18 14.13 0.25 -1.68
CA GLY A 18 14.26 1.27 -0.65
C GLY A 18 13.91 2.70 -1.11
N LYS A 19 13.33 2.88 -2.30
CA LYS A 19 13.11 4.21 -2.89
C LYS A 19 11.86 4.94 -2.41
N LEU A 20 10.94 4.27 -1.70
CA LEU A 20 9.73 4.92 -1.22
C LEU A 20 10.02 5.79 0.01
N PRO A 21 9.34 6.95 0.15
CA PRO A 21 9.48 7.81 1.33
C PRO A 21 9.00 7.09 2.60
N ASN A 22 9.61 7.39 3.76
CA ASN A 22 9.16 6.81 5.03
C ASN A 22 7.91 7.54 5.54
N ILE A 23 6.74 7.12 5.06
CA ILE A 23 5.44 7.65 5.47
C ILE A 23 4.72 6.74 6.49
N PRO A 24 3.82 7.27 7.34
CA PRO A 24 3.05 6.47 8.29
C PRO A 24 2.05 5.53 7.60
N VAL A 25 1.90 4.33 8.16
CA VAL A 25 0.82 3.39 7.83
C VAL A 25 -0.12 3.24 9.03
N LEU A 26 -1.39 3.60 8.85
CA LEU A 26 -2.38 3.69 9.92
C LEU A 26 -3.62 2.86 9.60
N PHE A 27 -4.21 2.25 10.63
CA PHE A 27 -5.55 1.67 10.53
C PHE A 27 -6.60 2.74 10.83
N ARG A 28 -7.65 2.80 10.02
CA ARG A 28 -8.78 3.73 10.19
C ARG A 28 -10.09 3.01 9.92
N LYS A 29 -11.06 3.19 10.81
CA LYS A 29 -12.44 2.72 10.60
C LYS A 29 -13.18 3.65 9.65
N GLY A 30 -14.04 3.12 8.80
CA GLY A 30 -14.96 3.93 8.00
C GLY A 30 -14.46 4.27 6.60
N LEU A 31 -13.37 3.64 6.12
CA LEU A 31 -12.87 3.86 4.77
C LEU A 31 -13.79 3.26 3.73
N VAL A 32 -14.35 2.07 3.99
CA VAL A 32 -15.28 1.42 3.07
C VAL A 32 -16.53 2.25 2.89
N GLU A 33 -17.15 2.71 3.98
CA GLU A 33 -18.38 3.49 3.95
C GLU A 33 -18.16 4.88 3.34
N LYS A 34 -17.02 5.51 3.59
CA LYS A 34 -16.75 6.89 3.15
C LYS A 34 -16.18 6.98 1.73
N TYR A 35 -15.39 6.00 1.31
CA TYR A 35 -14.59 6.07 0.08
C TYR A 35 -14.76 4.85 -0.82
N ASN A 36 -15.57 3.86 -0.43
CA ASN A 36 -15.69 2.58 -1.11
C ASN A 36 -14.32 1.89 -1.32
N ALA A 37 -13.42 1.99 -0.33
CA ALA A 37 -12.05 1.50 -0.43
C ALA A 37 -11.55 0.90 0.90
N ILE A 38 -10.76 -0.18 0.82
CA ILE A 38 -10.12 -0.84 1.98
C ILE A 38 -8.70 -0.34 2.26
N GLY A 39 -8.14 0.45 1.35
CA GLY A 39 -6.82 1.09 1.44
C GLY A 39 -6.84 2.42 0.68
N ILE A 40 -6.15 3.43 1.22
CA ILE A 40 -6.03 4.75 0.60
C ILE A 40 -4.65 5.35 0.89
N THR A 41 -3.95 5.77 -0.15
CA THR A 41 -2.80 6.66 -0.03
C THR A 41 -3.29 8.12 -0.04
N GLN A 42 -3.03 8.84 1.05
CA GLN A 42 -3.34 10.27 1.13
C GLN A 42 -2.18 11.12 0.67
N TYR A 43 -2.49 12.18 -0.08
CA TYR A 43 -1.52 13.08 -0.68
C TYR A 43 -1.73 14.51 -0.18
N GLU A 44 -0.64 15.26 -0.08
CA GLU A 44 -0.64 16.73 -0.02
C GLU A 44 -0.07 17.22 -1.34
N GLY A 45 -0.92 17.79 -2.20
CA GLY A 45 -0.59 18.00 -3.61
C GLY A 45 -0.19 16.68 -4.28
N LYS A 46 1.05 16.61 -4.78
CA LYS A 46 1.62 15.40 -5.43
C LYS A 46 2.43 14.51 -4.46
N VAL A 47 2.59 14.91 -3.20
CA VAL A 47 3.46 14.22 -2.25
C VAL A 47 2.63 13.25 -1.40
N PRO A 48 2.93 11.93 -1.41
CA PRO A 48 2.24 10.99 -0.54
C PRO A 48 2.63 11.26 0.92
N LYS A 49 1.64 11.34 1.82
CA LYS A 49 1.85 11.67 3.24
C LYS A 49 1.64 10.51 4.17
N ARG A 50 0.69 9.63 3.88
CA ARG A 50 0.38 8.45 4.70
C ARG A 50 -0.48 7.45 3.93
N ILE A 51 -0.43 6.20 4.37
CA ILE A 51 -1.33 5.14 3.94
C ILE A 51 -2.34 4.88 5.05
N LEU A 52 -3.63 4.88 4.69
CA LEU A 52 -4.73 4.47 5.55
C LEU A 52 -5.23 3.11 5.09
N ILE A 53 -5.47 2.19 6.03
CA ILE A 53 -6.00 0.85 5.76
C ILE A 53 -7.22 0.63 6.64
N GLU A 54 -8.26 0.01 6.09
CA GLU A 54 -9.50 -0.25 6.83
C GLU A 54 -9.21 -1.11 8.07
N ASN A 55 -9.85 -0.77 9.19
CA ASN A 55 -9.56 -1.40 10.48
C ASN A 55 -9.94 -2.89 10.51
N THR A 56 -10.89 -3.32 9.69
CA THR A 56 -11.27 -4.74 9.53
C THR A 56 -10.11 -5.61 9.06
N LEU A 57 -9.10 -5.06 8.38
CA LEU A 57 -7.91 -5.79 7.94
C LEU A 57 -6.89 -6.06 9.04
N ARG A 58 -7.11 -5.59 10.28
CA ARG A 58 -6.23 -5.90 11.42
C ARG A 58 -6.10 -7.39 11.69
N THR A 59 -7.21 -8.13 11.55
CA THR A 59 -7.29 -9.57 11.84
C THR A 59 -6.95 -10.41 10.62
N TRP A 60 -7.28 -9.94 9.41
CA TRP A 60 -6.94 -10.63 8.17
C TRP A 60 -5.54 -10.25 7.65
N ARG A 61 -4.54 -11.05 8.05
CA ARG A 61 -3.13 -10.81 7.72
C ARG A 61 -2.84 -10.79 6.21
N GLY A 62 -3.49 -11.66 5.44
CA GLY A 62 -3.34 -11.75 3.98
C GLY A 62 -3.82 -10.46 3.30
N GLY A 63 -5.08 -10.10 3.55
CA GLY A 63 -5.70 -8.87 3.05
C GLY A 63 -4.88 -7.62 3.37
N PHE A 64 -4.49 -7.43 4.65
CA PHE A 64 -3.62 -6.30 5.03
C PHE A 64 -2.33 -6.23 4.21
N ARG A 65 -1.65 -7.36 3.98
CA ARG A 65 -0.38 -7.40 3.23
C ARG A 65 -0.60 -7.07 1.76
N MET A 66 -1.67 -7.57 1.14
CA MET A 66 -2.01 -7.27 -0.25
C MET A 66 -2.37 -5.79 -0.42
N THR A 67 -3.25 -5.26 0.44
CA THR A 67 -3.64 -3.85 0.43
C THR A 67 -2.44 -2.95 0.65
N LEU A 68 -1.54 -3.30 1.57
CA LEU A 68 -0.32 -2.52 1.79
C LEU A 68 0.57 -2.47 0.53
N LEU A 69 0.79 -3.60 -0.14
CA LEU A 69 1.57 -3.64 -1.38
C LEU A 69 0.91 -2.81 -2.50
N HIS A 70 -0.42 -2.87 -2.60
CA HIS A 70 -1.22 -2.06 -3.53
C HIS A 70 -1.00 -0.56 -3.30
N GLU A 71 -1.18 -0.09 -2.06
CA GLU A 71 -0.95 1.31 -1.71
C GLU A 71 0.50 1.75 -1.91
N MET A 72 1.46 0.85 -1.68
CA MET A 72 2.88 1.12 -1.97
C MET A 72 3.15 1.31 -3.46
N VAL A 73 2.37 0.70 -4.36
CA VAL A 73 2.45 0.99 -5.80
C VAL A 73 2.01 2.43 -6.06
N HIS A 74 0.89 2.89 -5.49
CA HIS A 74 0.48 4.29 -5.59
C HIS A 74 1.59 5.25 -5.12
N VAL A 75 2.21 4.98 -3.95
CA VAL A 75 3.33 5.78 -3.42
C VAL A 75 4.56 5.77 -4.35
N SER A 76 4.76 4.72 -5.13
CA SER A 76 5.92 4.60 -6.04
C SER A 76 5.80 5.43 -7.32
N LEU A 77 4.62 5.97 -7.60
CA LEU A 77 4.32 6.69 -8.83
C LEU A 77 4.50 8.21 -8.61
N PRO A 78 4.95 8.96 -9.62
CA PRO A 78 5.35 10.36 -9.48
C PRO A 78 4.20 11.34 -9.23
N TYR A 79 2.95 10.90 -9.40
CA TYR A 79 1.74 11.68 -9.12
C TYR A 79 0.63 10.72 -8.74
N LYS A 80 -0.40 11.26 -8.07
CA LYS A 80 -1.63 10.51 -7.78
C LYS A 80 -2.23 10.05 -9.12
N VAL A 81 -2.32 8.73 -9.28
CA VAL A 81 -2.95 8.10 -10.43
C VAL A 81 -3.92 7.04 -9.96
N ASP A 82 -4.96 6.85 -10.77
CA ASP A 82 -5.84 5.70 -10.67
C ASP A 82 -5.14 4.43 -11.19
N HIS A 83 -5.88 3.32 -11.26
CA HIS A 83 -5.38 2.00 -11.68
C HIS A 83 -5.12 1.88 -13.19
N GLY A 84 -4.45 2.86 -13.79
CA GLY A 84 -4.05 2.83 -15.20
C GLY A 84 -2.77 2.02 -15.48
N PRO A 85 -2.24 2.05 -16.72
CA PRO A 85 -1.16 1.16 -17.17
C PRO A 85 0.12 1.20 -16.31
N ARG A 86 0.45 2.37 -15.75
CA ARG A 86 1.62 2.51 -14.86
C ARG A 86 1.43 1.79 -13.52
N PHE A 87 0.22 1.85 -12.98
CA PHE A 87 -0.15 1.14 -11.76
C PHE A 87 -0.15 -0.37 -12.01
N GLU A 88 -0.82 -0.81 -13.07
CA GLU A 88 -0.88 -2.22 -13.46
C GLU A 88 0.51 -2.81 -13.69
N LYS A 89 1.40 -2.08 -14.37
CA LYS A 89 2.81 -2.47 -14.52
C LYS A 89 3.50 -2.68 -13.17
N GLY A 90 3.20 -1.84 -12.18
CA GLY A 90 3.68 -1.99 -10.80
C GLY A 90 3.16 -3.27 -10.14
N MET A 91 1.85 -3.53 -10.24
CA MET A 91 1.22 -4.73 -9.71
C MET A 91 1.75 -6.01 -10.37
N LEU A 92 1.88 -6.03 -11.69
CA LEU A 92 2.46 -7.14 -12.44
C LEU A 92 3.93 -7.39 -12.05
N ARG A 93 4.73 -6.34 -11.84
CA ARG A 93 6.10 -6.48 -11.32
C ARG A 93 6.11 -7.17 -9.95
N LEU A 94 5.25 -6.74 -9.02
CA LEU A 94 5.14 -7.36 -7.71
C LEU A 94 4.72 -8.84 -7.80
N ALA A 95 3.77 -9.16 -8.67
CA ALA A 95 3.35 -10.53 -8.93
C ALA A 95 4.49 -11.41 -9.48
N LYS A 96 5.25 -10.92 -10.46
CA LYS A 96 6.44 -11.61 -11.00
C LYS A 96 7.52 -11.84 -9.95
N MET A 97 7.66 -10.91 -9.00
CA MET A 97 8.55 -11.06 -7.84
C MET A 97 7.99 -11.97 -6.74
N ARG A 98 6.84 -12.62 -6.99
CA ARG A 98 6.13 -13.49 -6.03
C ARG A 98 5.74 -12.77 -4.73
N ALA A 99 5.57 -11.44 -4.77
CA ALA A 99 5.27 -10.64 -3.58
C ALA A 99 3.93 -11.02 -2.91
N PHE A 100 3.02 -11.62 -3.68
CA PHE A 100 1.70 -12.06 -3.22
C PHE A 100 1.61 -13.55 -2.87
N LYS A 101 2.70 -14.32 -3.01
CA LYS A 101 2.68 -15.78 -2.76
C LYS A 101 2.29 -16.07 -1.30
N GLY A 102 1.25 -16.90 -1.11
CA GLY A 102 0.77 -17.32 0.21
C GLY A 102 0.06 -16.20 1.00
N LEU A 103 -0.49 -15.20 0.31
CA LEU A 103 -1.32 -14.15 0.92
C LEU A 103 -2.83 -14.38 0.75
N TRP A 104 -3.22 -15.42 0.02
CA TRP A 104 -4.58 -15.94 -0.12
C TRP A 104 -4.69 -17.32 0.51
#